data_AF-A0A1I5Q013-F1
#
_entry.id   AF-A0A1I5Q013-F1
#
_cell.length_a   1.000
_cell.length_b   1.000
_cell.length_c   1.000
_cell.angle_alpha   90.00
_cell.angle_beta   90.00
_cell.angle_gamma   90.00
#
_symmetry.space_group_name_H-M   'P 1'
#
loop_
_entity.id
_entity.type
_entity.pdbx_description
1 polymer ?
#
loop_
_entity_poly.entity_id
_entity_poly.type
_entity_poly.pdbx_seq_one_letter_code
_entity_poly.pdbx_strand_id
1 'polypeptide(L)'
;MTRTVFLWIAAACCAATASAGPAVPNLRVERMTFGSGQQNGIGRDTAEPVGDLGVWHVPQYLPGYPTSATIWPRVVEIPCTNELCAGYEVTPELGRGEYLFFRPVRK
;
A
#
# COMPACT_ATOMS: atom_id res chain seq x y z
N MET A 1 42.22 -51.32 -23.88
CA MET A 1 40.84 -50.80 -24.05
C MET A 1 40.51 -49.95 -22.84
N THR A 2 40.44 -48.62 -23.02
CA THR A 2 39.70 -47.68 -22.15
C THR A 2 39.67 -46.33 -22.88
N ARG A 3 38.54 -46.02 -23.54
CA ARG A 3 38.31 -44.71 -24.17
C ARG A 3 37.56 -43.84 -23.16
N THR A 4 38.24 -42.86 -22.58
CA THR A 4 37.62 -41.87 -21.70
C THR A 4 36.95 -40.81 -22.56
N VAL A 5 35.62 -40.79 -22.58
CA VAL A 5 34.82 -39.77 -23.28
C VAL A 5 34.52 -38.66 -22.28
N PHE A 6 35.15 -37.50 -22.45
CA PHE A 6 34.82 -36.28 -21.72
C PHE A 6 33.53 -35.68 -22.29
N LEU A 7 32.40 -35.91 -21.62
CA LEU A 7 31.13 -35.25 -21.89
C LEU A 7 31.14 -33.85 -21.25
N TRP A 8 31.40 -32.84 -22.07
CA TRP A 8 31.16 -31.44 -21.71
C TRP A 8 29.65 -31.19 -21.66
N ILE A 9 29.07 -31.20 -20.46
CA ILE A 9 27.71 -30.73 -20.23
C ILE A 9 27.76 -29.20 -20.26
N ALA A 10 27.44 -28.61 -21.41
CA ALA A 10 27.13 -27.20 -21.51
C ALA A 10 25.80 -26.94 -20.78
N ALA A 11 25.90 -26.56 -19.50
CA ALA A 11 24.76 -26.03 -18.75
C ALA A 11 24.38 -24.67 -19.35
N ALA A 12 23.54 -24.70 -20.39
CA ALA A 12 22.94 -23.53 -20.99
C ALA A 12 22.07 -22.84 -19.92
N CYS A 13 22.53 -21.67 -19.49
CA CYS A 13 21.86 -20.76 -18.59
C CYS A 13 20.45 -20.40 -19.11
N CYS A 14 19.45 -21.21 -18.76
CA CYS A 14 18.05 -20.78 -18.79
C CYS A 14 17.82 -19.88 -17.58
N ALA A 15 18.32 -18.65 -17.66
CA ALA A 15 17.91 -17.59 -16.74
C ALA A 15 16.46 -17.26 -17.07
N ALA A 16 15.53 -17.88 -16.35
CA ALA A 16 14.13 -17.47 -16.35
C ALA A 16 14.08 -16.04 -15.81
N THR A 17 13.98 -15.06 -16.70
CA THR A 17 13.70 -13.67 -16.34
C THR A 17 12.24 -13.59 -15.90
N ALA A 18 12.03 -13.70 -14.58
CA ALA A 18 10.74 -13.37 -13.99
C ALA A 18 10.46 -11.88 -14.26
N SER A 19 9.52 -11.61 -15.16
CA SER A 19 9.00 -10.27 -15.39
C SER A 19 8.22 -9.84 -14.14
N ALA A 20 8.81 -9.03 -13.28
CA ALA A 20 8.06 -8.33 -12.24
C ALA A 20 7.03 -7.43 -12.93
N GLY A 21 5.75 -7.56 -12.56
CA GLY A 21 4.70 -6.69 -13.06
C GLY A 21 4.94 -5.22 -12.70
N PRO A 22 4.19 -4.27 -13.28
CA PRO A 22 4.31 -2.86 -12.95
C PRO A 22 4.10 -2.66 -11.44
N ALA A 23 5.11 -2.12 -10.75
CA ALA A 23 5.02 -1.85 -9.33
C ALA A 23 4.06 -0.67 -9.07
N VAL A 24 3.03 -0.90 -8.25
CA VAL A 24 2.18 0.19 -7.76
C VAL A 24 3.00 0.99 -6.73
N PRO A 25 3.16 2.32 -6.91
CA PRO A 25 4.00 3.10 -6.01
C PRO A 25 3.33 3.29 -4.64
N ASN A 26 4.17 3.46 -3.63
CA ASN A 26 3.73 4.01 -2.35
C ASN A 26 3.35 5.49 -2.53
N LEU A 27 2.34 5.93 -1.81
CA LEU A 27 1.94 7.33 -1.76
C LEU A 27 2.40 7.97 -0.45
N ARG A 28 2.47 9.29 -0.43
CA ARG A 28 2.67 10.07 0.79
C ARG A 28 1.40 10.80 1.13
N VAL A 29 0.88 10.62 2.34
CA VAL A 29 -0.33 11.28 2.81
C VAL A 29 -0.01 12.23 3.96
N GLU A 30 -0.67 13.38 4.02
CA GLU A 30 -0.51 14.29 5.16
C GLU A 30 -1.10 13.67 6.43
N ARG A 31 -0.40 13.85 7.54
CA ARG A 31 -0.82 13.34 8.85
C ARG A 31 -1.90 14.23 9.44
N MET A 32 -2.94 13.63 10.00
CA MET A 32 -4.05 14.28 10.69
C MET A 32 -4.16 13.70 12.10
N THR A 33 -4.33 14.56 13.11
CA THR A 33 -4.33 14.16 14.53
C THR A 33 -5.40 13.11 14.85
N PHE A 34 -6.55 13.20 14.19
CA PHE A 34 -7.67 12.27 14.32
C PHE A 34 -8.02 11.66 12.96
N GLY A 35 -7.02 11.15 12.26
CA GLY A 35 -7.20 10.77 10.87
C GLY A 35 -6.07 9.95 10.29
N SER A 36 -5.68 10.29 9.06
CA SER A 36 -4.60 9.66 8.32
C SER A 36 -3.25 9.81 9.01
N GLY A 37 -2.46 8.74 9.03
CA GLY A 37 -1.11 8.72 9.57
C GLY A 37 -1.00 8.19 11.00
N GLN A 38 0.24 7.92 11.39
CA GLN A 38 0.60 7.49 12.73
C GLN A 38 0.25 8.56 13.76
N GLN A 39 -0.42 8.15 14.83
CA GLN A 39 -0.74 9.02 15.96
C GLN A 39 0.52 9.68 16.51
N ASN A 40 0.43 10.98 16.83
CA ASN A 40 1.52 11.81 17.36
C ASN A 40 2.70 12.03 16.39
N GLY A 41 2.59 11.60 15.13
CA GLY A 41 3.54 11.92 14.07
C GLY A 41 3.30 13.33 13.49
N ILE A 42 4.35 13.96 12.97
CA ILE A 42 4.26 15.26 12.27
C ILE A 42 4.54 15.12 10.78
N GLY A 43 3.91 15.92 9.93
CA GLY A 43 4.21 15.94 8.49
C GLY A 43 3.44 14.88 7.70
N ARG A 44 4.13 13.91 7.09
CA ARG A 44 3.55 12.95 6.14
C ARG A 44 3.89 11.52 6.50
N ASP A 45 2.99 10.60 6.18
CA ASP A 45 3.21 9.16 6.27
C ASP A 45 3.27 8.49 4.90
N THR A 46 3.93 7.34 4.86
CA THR A 46 3.91 6.45 3.70
C THR A 46 2.64 5.64 3.73
N ALA A 47 1.88 5.68 2.63
CA ALA A 47 0.73 4.85 2.39
C ALA A 47 1.10 3.75 1.41
N GLU A 48 0.75 2.52 1.78
CA GLU A 48 1.11 1.31 1.03
C GLU A 48 -0.07 0.88 0.15
N PRO A 49 0.19 0.44 -1.09
CA PRO A 49 -0.86 -0.06 -1.97
C PRO A 49 -1.41 -1.38 -1.44
N VAL A 50 -2.72 -1.54 -1.53
CA VAL A 50 -3.39 -2.79 -1.15
C VAL A 50 -3.48 -3.69 -2.38
N GLY A 51 -2.37 -4.37 -2.66
CA GLY A 51 -2.20 -5.14 -3.89
C GLY A 51 -2.50 -4.29 -5.13
N ASP A 52 -3.23 -4.86 -6.09
CA ASP A 52 -3.56 -4.20 -7.36
C ASP A 52 -4.97 -3.57 -7.38
N LEU A 53 -5.56 -3.32 -6.20
CA LEU A 53 -6.96 -2.85 -6.08
C LEU A 53 -7.14 -1.34 -6.34
N GLY A 54 -6.06 -0.60 -6.57
CA GLY A 54 -6.10 0.86 -6.77
C GLY A 54 -6.54 1.63 -5.53
N VAL A 55 -6.27 1.07 -4.34
CA VAL A 55 -6.49 1.72 -3.05
C VAL A 55 -5.26 1.56 -2.16
N TRP A 56 -5.08 2.47 -1.22
CA TRP A 56 -3.94 2.52 -0.32
C TRP A 56 -4.40 2.51 1.13
N HIS A 57 -3.52 2.01 2.00
CA HIS A 57 -3.72 2.01 3.44
C HIS A 57 -2.61 2.81 4.13
N VAL A 58 -2.98 3.51 5.20
CA VAL A 58 -2.08 4.22 6.10
C VAL A 58 -2.59 3.97 7.53
N PRO A 59 -1.73 3.95 8.56
CA PRO A 59 -2.19 3.96 9.95
C PRO A 59 -3.21 5.07 10.17
N GLN A 60 -4.21 4.80 11.00
CA GLN A 60 -5.32 5.71 11.25
C GLN A 60 -5.69 5.65 12.72
N TYR A 61 -5.96 6.80 13.32
CA TYR A 61 -6.26 6.88 14.74
C TYR A 61 -7.41 7.82 15.05
N LEU A 62 -8.42 7.31 15.76
CA LEU A 62 -9.52 8.10 16.33
C LEU A 62 -9.76 7.65 17.78
N PRO A 63 -9.35 8.42 18.79
CA PRO A 63 -9.52 8.06 20.20
C PRO A 63 -10.98 8.14 20.66
N GLY A 64 -11.35 7.28 21.61
CA GLY A 64 -12.65 7.34 22.30
C GLY A 64 -13.84 6.79 21.52
N TYR A 65 -13.66 6.46 20.25
CA TYR A 65 -14.67 5.79 19.44
C TYR A 65 -14.26 4.34 19.24
N PRO A 66 -14.93 3.36 19.89
CA PRO A 66 -14.80 1.99 19.46
C PRO A 66 -15.24 1.99 18.01
N THR A 67 -14.35 1.56 17.13
CA THR A 67 -14.59 1.53 15.70
C THR A 67 -15.69 0.49 15.43
N SER A 68 -16.95 0.87 15.62
CA SER A 68 -18.10 -0.03 15.67
C SER A 68 -18.67 -0.34 14.29
N ALA A 69 -18.01 0.08 13.23
CA ALA A 69 -18.40 -0.33 11.90
C ALA A 69 -18.12 -1.82 11.70
N THR A 70 -19.17 -2.49 11.25
CA THR A 70 -19.12 -3.82 10.66
C THR A 70 -17.92 -3.95 9.72
N ILE A 71 -17.34 -5.15 9.67
CA ILE A 71 -16.14 -5.65 8.95
C ILE A 71 -16.06 -5.31 7.45
N TRP A 72 -16.93 -4.44 6.94
CA TRP A 72 -16.99 -3.97 5.57
C TRP A 72 -15.90 -2.92 5.31
N PRO A 73 -14.93 -3.22 4.43
CA PRO A 73 -13.98 -2.24 3.92
C PRO A 73 -14.68 -1.01 3.37
N ARG A 74 -14.13 0.17 3.63
CA ARG A 74 -14.60 1.42 3.02
C ARG A 74 -13.47 2.13 2.31
N VAL A 75 -13.85 2.91 1.29
CA VAL A 75 -12.91 3.69 0.49
C VAL A 75 -13.30 5.15 0.59
N VAL A 76 -12.37 5.98 1.03
CA VAL A 76 -12.49 7.45 0.97
C VAL A 76 -11.71 7.99 -0.22
N GLU A 77 -12.24 9.00 -0.90
CA GLU A 77 -11.52 9.65 -1.99
C GLU A 77 -10.75 10.85 -1.45
N ILE A 78 -9.45 10.92 -1.72
CA ILE A 78 -8.60 12.02 -1.26
C ILE A 78 -7.86 12.66 -2.43
N PRO A 79 -7.79 14.00 -2.49
CA PRO A 79 -7.10 14.70 -3.56
C PRO A 79 -5.58 14.50 -3.44
N CYS A 80 -4.96 14.15 -4.57
CA CYS A 80 -3.51 13.98 -4.67
C CYS A 80 -2.93 14.79 -5.83
N THR A 81 -1.73 15.30 -5.62
CA THR A 81 -0.85 15.87 -6.65
C THR A 81 0.38 14.98 -6.77
N ASN A 82 0.47 14.23 -7.87
CA ASN A 82 1.46 13.16 -8.05
C ASN A 82 1.35 12.12 -6.91
N GLU A 83 2.48 11.81 -6.25
CA GLU A 83 2.57 10.86 -5.14
C GLU A 83 2.19 11.46 -3.78
N LEU A 84 1.80 12.74 -3.74
CA LEU A 84 1.45 13.45 -2.52
C LEU A 84 -0.06 13.64 -2.41
N CYS A 85 -0.65 13.12 -1.35
CA CYS A 85 -2.07 13.16 -1.04
C CYS A 85 -2.37 14.03 0.18
N ALA A 86 -3.51 14.72 0.14
CA ALA A 86 -4.04 15.43 1.30
C ALA A 86 -4.42 14.44 2.42
N GLY A 87 -4.35 14.91 3.66
CA GLY A 87 -4.83 14.14 4.81
C GLY A 87 -6.36 14.08 4.85
N TYR A 88 -6.89 13.15 5.64
CA TYR A 88 -8.32 13.07 5.93
C TYR A 88 -8.54 12.77 7.41
N GLU A 89 -9.67 13.25 7.93
CA GLU A 89 -10.11 12.94 9.29
C GLU A 89 -10.94 11.65 9.28
N VAL A 90 -10.73 10.82 10.29
CA VAL A 90 -11.55 9.64 10.53
C VAL A 90 -12.71 10.06 11.42
N THR A 91 -13.92 9.74 11.00
CA THR A 91 -15.13 9.99 11.79
C THR A 91 -15.78 8.66 12.19
N PRO A 92 -16.61 8.63 13.24
CA PRO A 92 -17.31 7.40 13.64
C PRO A 92 -18.14 6.78 12.50
N GLU A 93 -18.69 7.61 11.63
CA GLU A 93 -19.51 7.19 10.49
C GLU A 93 -18.71 6.46 9.42
N LEU A 94 -17.42 6.79 9.26
CA LEU A 94 -16.49 6.13 8.33
C LEU A 94 -16.12 4.71 8.80
N GLY A 95 -16.20 4.46 10.10
CA GLY A 95 -15.99 3.13 10.67
C GLY A 95 -14.58 2.87 11.16
N ARG A 96 -14.09 1.63 10.99
CA ARG A 96 -12.78 1.24 11.53
C ARG A 96 -11.64 1.76 10.68
N GLY A 97 -10.70 2.48 11.31
CA GLY A 97 -9.45 2.88 10.68
C GLY A 97 -8.73 1.70 10.02
N GLU A 98 -8.74 0.52 10.64
CA GLU A 98 -8.09 -0.67 10.08
C GLU A 98 -8.77 -1.23 8.82
N TYR A 99 -9.99 -0.78 8.51
CA TYR A 99 -10.75 -1.15 7.30
C TYR A 99 -11.02 0.05 6.38
N LEU A 100 -10.40 1.18 6.66
CA LEU A 100 -10.48 2.36 5.82
C LEU A 100 -9.29 2.38 4.87
N PHE A 101 -9.63 2.40 3.60
CA PHE A 101 -8.70 2.57 2.49
C PHE A 101 -8.98 3.91 1.85
N PHE A 102 -8.01 4.43 1.13
CA PHE A 102 -8.24 5.62 0.33
C PHE A 102 -7.92 5.38 -1.13
N ARG A 103 -8.67 6.10 -1.97
CA ARG A 103 -8.45 6.18 -3.41
C ARG A 103 -7.97 7.60 -3.75
N PRO A 104 -6.83 7.75 -4.42
CA PRO A 104 -6.35 9.03 -4.89
C PRO A 104 -7.25 9.52 -6.02
N VAL A 105 -7.74 10.75 -5.89
CA VAL A 105 -8.39 11.48 -6.99
C VAL A 105 -7.48 12.62 -7.42
N ARG A 106 -7.47 12.95 -8.73
CA ARG A 106 -6.69 14.09 -9.21
C ARG A 106 -7.31 15.38 -8.64
N LYS A 107 -6.44 16.22 -8.08
CA LYS A 107 -6.80 17.56 -7.61
C LYS A 107 -7.16 18.48 -8.78
#